data_AF-F3AKX4-F1
#
_entry.id   AF-F3AKX4-F1
#
_cell.length_a   1.000
_cell.length_b   1.000
_cell.length_c   1.000
_cell.angle_alpha   90.00
_cell.angle_beta   90.00
_cell.angle_gamma   90.00
#
_symmetry.space_group_name_H-M   'P 1'
#
loop_
_entity.id
_entity.type
_entity.pdbx_description
1 polymer ?
#
loop_
_entity_poly.entity_id
_entity_poly.type
_entity_poly.pdbx_seq_one_letter_code
_entity_poly.pdbx_strand_id
1 'polypeptide(L)'
;MSNYNNYTLKLDLEFTNLIQPLEDREHKSLERKISSHAYSEPIYTWNGLIVDGVEAYQICHKRGVKFRIKRMYFLSREDAISWICTQQLKREDLTEANRKYVIGKKYDAVKAITARISSENSTTGKGGHTYRIEKKIPCRHISATQIASECNTSPASVYKYNEYSRALDNICEKTPQMVERIRSGKLRISHANIIELSRLPHYELKKLYDYMIEKGIEHLSYPDMKRELQWRKVVAPTQKEKIAEPKPVIKQMPKFDPDAELSSLSLTIPSWCSSIERVMNVTDFQRSSKEGKKRLKIQLSNLMTVIDKITKILEEA
;
A
#
# COMPACT_ATOMS: atom_id res chain seq x y z
N MET A 1 -46.55 -29.77 7.66
CA MET A 1 -45.55 -30.03 8.73
C MET A 1 -44.24 -29.38 8.32
N SER A 2 -43.79 -28.39 9.09
CA SER A 2 -42.65 -27.54 8.77
C SER A 2 -41.33 -28.29 8.98
N ASN A 3 -40.57 -28.53 7.91
CA ASN A 3 -39.20 -29.01 8.03
C ASN A 3 -38.34 -27.89 8.65
N TYR A 4 -38.16 -27.93 9.96
CA TYR A 4 -37.22 -27.10 10.69
C TYR A 4 -35.79 -27.59 10.42
N ASN A 5 -35.23 -27.21 9.27
CA ASN A 5 -33.79 -27.34 9.08
C ASN A 5 -33.10 -26.20 9.83
N ASN A 6 -32.64 -26.49 11.05
CA ASN A 6 -31.52 -25.78 11.66
C ASN A 6 -30.29 -26.04 10.76
N TYR A 7 -30.16 -25.29 9.66
CA TYR A 7 -29.01 -25.41 8.78
C TYR A 7 -27.78 -24.89 9.53
N THR A 8 -26.96 -25.82 10.01
CA THR A 8 -25.61 -25.50 10.49
C THR A 8 -24.74 -25.21 9.27
N LEU A 9 -24.50 -23.93 9.02
CA LEU A 9 -23.61 -23.46 7.96
C LEU A 9 -22.18 -23.45 8.48
N LYS A 10 -21.22 -23.72 7.60
CA LYS A 10 -19.81 -23.76 7.95
C LYS A 10 -19.16 -22.40 7.70
N LEU A 11 -18.30 -21.98 8.62
CA LEU A 11 -17.44 -20.82 8.44
C LEU A 11 -16.13 -21.26 7.82
N ASP A 12 -15.62 -20.45 6.91
CA ASP A 12 -14.29 -20.58 6.35
C ASP A 12 -13.43 -19.43 6.88
N LEU A 13 -12.26 -19.75 7.42
CA LEU A 13 -11.39 -18.76 8.06
C LEU A 13 -10.90 -17.71 7.07
N GLU A 14 -10.58 -18.09 5.83
CA GLU A 14 -10.11 -17.15 4.82
C GLU A 14 -11.25 -16.22 4.40
N PHE A 15 -12.45 -16.74 4.18
CA PHE A 15 -13.61 -15.93 3.81
C PHE A 15 -14.00 -14.96 4.93
N THR A 16 -14.01 -15.46 6.17
CA THR A 16 -14.33 -14.65 7.36
C THR A 16 -13.30 -13.54 7.52
N ASN A 17 -12.01 -13.82 7.31
CA ASN A 17 -10.95 -12.82 7.36
C ASN A 17 -11.07 -11.74 6.27
N LEU A 18 -11.73 -11.99 5.14
CA LEU A 18 -11.94 -10.95 4.11
C LEU A 18 -13.03 -9.95 4.50
N ILE A 19 -13.93 -10.32 5.42
CA ILE A 19 -15.09 -9.52 5.80
C ILE A 19 -14.69 -8.59 6.95
N GLN A 20 -14.96 -7.29 6.80
CA GLN A 20 -14.82 -6.33 7.91
C GLN A 20 -15.95 -6.57 8.92
N PRO A 21 -15.65 -6.74 10.23
CA PRO A 21 -16.69 -6.76 11.26
C PRO A 21 -17.50 -5.47 11.26
N LEU A 22 -18.80 -5.56 11.50
CA LEU A 22 -19.69 -4.42 11.72
C LEU A 22 -19.28 -3.63 12.95
N GLU A 23 -19.47 -2.32 12.90
CA GLU A 23 -19.29 -1.50 14.10
C GLU A 23 -20.35 -1.84 15.17
N ASP A 24 -20.04 -1.59 16.43
CA ASP A 24 -20.93 -1.91 17.57
C ASP A 24 -22.34 -1.35 17.39
N ARG A 25 -22.46 -0.15 16.82
CA ARG A 25 -23.77 0.49 16.56
C ARG A 25 -24.56 -0.27 15.50
N GLU A 26 -23.91 -0.69 14.42
CA GLU A 26 -24.52 -1.42 13.31
C GLU A 26 -24.86 -2.85 13.72
N HIS A 27 -23.97 -3.51 14.46
CA HIS A 27 -24.21 -4.82 15.05
C HIS A 27 -25.46 -4.79 15.96
N LYS A 28 -25.56 -3.82 16.88
CA LYS A 28 -26.76 -3.63 17.73
C LYS A 28 -28.02 -3.33 16.91
N SER A 29 -27.88 -2.64 15.79
CA SER A 29 -28.99 -2.36 14.86
C SER A 29 -29.46 -3.64 14.17
N LEU A 30 -28.52 -4.47 13.69
CA LEU A 30 -28.78 -5.77 13.10
C LEU A 30 -29.47 -6.70 14.09
N GLU A 31 -28.99 -6.77 15.33
CA GLU A 31 -29.63 -7.56 16.40
C GLU A 31 -31.07 -7.12 16.66
N ARG A 32 -31.35 -5.81 16.69
CA ARG A 32 -32.71 -5.29 16.84
C ARG A 32 -33.60 -5.69 15.67
N LYS A 33 -33.12 -5.54 14.43
CA LYS A 33 -33.86 -5.96 13.22
C LYS A 33 -34.19 -7.45 13.22
N ILE A 34 -33.25 -8.30 13.62
CA ILE A 34 -33.47 -9.75 13.73
C ILE A 34 -34.50 -10.06 14.82
N SER A 35 -34.42 -9.39 15.98
CA SER A 35 -35.37 -9.57 17.08
C SER A 35 -36.80 -9.16 16.71
N SER A 36 -36.94 -8.06 15.97
CA SER A 36 -38.24 -7.55 15.54
C SER A 36 -38.76 -8.22 14.26
N HIS A 37 -38.12 -9.30 13.79
CA HIS A 37 -38.45 -9.99 12.52
C HIS A 37 -38.43 -9.08 11.28
N ALA A 38 -37.73 -7.95 11.34
CA ALA A 38 -37.61 -7.00 10.25
C ALA A 38 -36.41 -7.30 9.32
N TYR A 39 -35.57 -8.27 9.68
CA TYR A 39 -34.45 -8.71 8.87
C TYR A 39 -34.91 -9.66 7.74
N SER A 40 -34.76 -9.22 6.49
CA SER A 40 -35.24 -9.94 5.29
C SER A 40 -34.13 -10.41 4.34
N GLU A 41 -32.90 -9.92 4.54
CA GLU A 41 -31.73 -10.21 3.71
C GLU A 41 -31.32 -11.69 3.84
N PRO A 42 -30.94 -12.37 2.74
CA PRO A 42 -30.47 -13.75 2.79
C PRO A 42 -29.00 -13.84 3.20
N ILE A 43 -28.64 -14.96 3.83
CA ILE A 43 -27.25 -15.37 4.04
C ILE A 43 -26.74 -16.06 2.78
N TYR A 44 -25.63 -15.60 2.24
CA TYR A 44 -25.06 -16.11 0.99
C TYR A 44 -24.11 -17.26 1.29
N THR A 45 -24.25 -18.36 0.54
CA THR A 45 -23.48 -19.58 0.77
C THR A 45 -22.94 -20.18 -0.52
N TRP A 46 -21.81 -20.88 -0.44
CA TRP A 46 -21.24 -21.71 -1.51
C TRP A 46 -20.80 -23.04 -0.93
N ASN A 47 -21.30 -24.17 -1.44
CA ASN A 47 -21.01 -25.51 -0.93
C ASN A 47 -21.21 -25.66 0.60
N GLY A 48 -22.18 -24.95 1.17
CA GLY A 48 -22.44 -24.92 2.62
C GLY A 48 -21.51 -24.02 3.45
N LEU A 49 -20.53 -23.36 2.82
CA LEU A 49 -19.71 -22.32 3.42
C LEU A 49 -20.39 -20.97 3.30
N ILE A 50 -20.33 -20.14 4.34
CA ILE A 50 -20.83 -18.76 4.29
C ILE A 50 -19.84 -17.89 3.52
N VAL A 51 -20.35 -17.14 2.52
CA VAL A 51 -19.56 -16.15 1.77
C VAL A 51 -19.94 -14.72 2.11
N ASP A 52 -21.16 -14.48 2.57
CA ASP A 52 -21.61 -13.17 3.08
C ASP A 52 -22.75 -13.33 4.09
N GLY A 53 -22.86 -12.39 5.03
CA GLY A 53 -23.83 -12.43 6.12
C GLY A 53 -23.39 -13.24 7.36
N VAL A 54 -22.08 -13.26 7.67
CA VAL A 54 -21.52 -14.01 8.82
C VAL A 54 -22.15 -13.59 10.15
N GLU A 55 -22.22 -12.29 10.44
CA GLU A 55 -22.76 -11.81 11.73
C GLU A 55 -24.26 -12.03 11.83
N ALA A 56 -25.00 -11.83 10.73
CA ALA A 56 -26.43 -12.15 10.67
C ALA A 56 -26.68 -13.63 10.96
N TYR A 57 -25.88 -14.52 10.37
CA TYR A 57 -25.93 -15.95 10.67
C TYR A 57 -25.65 -16.24 12.14
N GLN A 58 -24.60 -15.67 12.71
CA GLN A 58 -24.23 -15.88 14.12
C GLN A 58 -25.34 -15.43 15.07
N ILE A 59 -25.95 -14.27 14.83
CA ILE A 59 -27.08 -13.76 15.63
C ILE A 59 -28.31 -14.66 15.48
N CYS A 60 -28.71 -14.98 14.25
CA CYS A 60 -29.87 -15.83 13.99
C CYS A 60 -29.70 -17.23 14.58
N HIS A 61 -28.53 -17.84 14.39
CA HIS A 61 -28.19 -19.15 14.92
C HIS A 61 -28.19 -19.18 16.45
N LYS A 62 -27.56 -18.18 17.09
CA LYS A 62 -27.55 -18.05 18.56
C LYS A 62 -28.94 -17.90 19.16
N ARG A 63 -29.85 -17.23 18.45
CA ARG A 63 -31.22 -16.94 18.91
C ARG A 63 -32.27 -17.93 18.42
N GLY A 64 -31.90 -18.92 17.60
CA GLY A 64 -32.84 -19.86 16.99
C GLY A 64 -33.83 -19.20 16.02
N VAL A 65 -33.47 -18.05 15.44
CA VAL A 65 -34.33 -17.31 14.49
C VAL A 65 -34.16 -17.87 13.09
N LYS A 66 -35.27 -18.03 12.36
CA LYS A 66 -35.26 -18.48 10.97
C LYS A 66 -34.61 -17.44 10.06
N PHE A 67 -33.82 -17.91 9.10
CA PHE A 67 -33.15 -17.06 8.12
C PHE A 67 -33.28 -17.64 6.71
N ARG A 68 -33.11 -16.79 5.71
CA ARG A 68 -33.13 -17.18 4.29
C ARG A 68 -31.70 -17.48 3.84
N ILE A 69 -31.53 -18.49 3.00
CA ILE A 69 -30.24 -18.84 2.40
C ILE A 69 -30.30 -18.60 0.90
N LYS A 70 -29.30 -17.92 0.36
CA LYS A 70 -29.08 -17.79 -1.08
C LYS A 70 -27.81 -18.55 -1.47
N ARG A 71 -27.96 -19.58 -2.30
CA ARG A 71 -26.83 -20.37 -2.80
C ARG A 71 -26.21 -19.66 -3.99
N MET A 72 -24.89 -19.47 -3.91
CA MET A 72 -24.06 -18.91 -4.96
C MET A 72 -23.30 -20.04 -5.65
N TYR A 73 -23.01 -19.86 -6.93
CA TYR A 73 -22.22 -20.79 -7.73
C TYR A 73 -20.91 -20.11 -8.12
N PHE A 74 -19.81 -20.71 -7.68
CA PHE A 74 -18.45 -20.31 -8.05
C PHE A 74 -17.72 -21.52 -8.62
N LEU A 75 -16.94 -21.30 -9.68
CA LEU A 75 -16.14 -22.34 -10.34
C LEU A 75 -14.97 -22.78 -9.46
N SER A 76 -14.45 -21.86 -8.65
CA SER A 76 -13.32 -22.10 -7.77
C SER A 76 -13.42 -21.29 -6.48
N ARG A 77 -12.51 -21.58 -5.55
CA ARG A 77 -12.35 -20.81 -4.32
C ARG A 77 -11.93 -19.37 -4.60
N GLU A 78 -11.07 -19.16 -5.59
CA GLU A 78 -10.61 -17.84 -6.00
C GLU A 78 -11.77 -16.99 -6.55
N ASP A 79 -12.71 -17.60 -7.27
CA ASP A 79 -13.92 -16.91 -7.74
C ASP A 79 -14.78 -16.45 -6.56
N ALA A 80 -14.93 -17.28 -5.52
CA ALA A 80 -15.62 -16.90 -4.30
C ALA A 80 -14.90 -15.73 -3.59
N ILE A 81 -13.57 -15.78 -3.44
CA ILE A 81 -12.76 -14.71 -2.84
C ILE A 81 -12.92 -13.40 -3.60
N SER A 82 -12.83 -13.44 -4.94
CA SER A 82 -13.02 -12.27 -5.80
C SER A 82 -14.40 -11.64 -5.61
N TRP A 83 -15.44 -12.48 -5.52
CA TRP A 83 -16.80 -12.03 -5.25
C TRP A 83 -16.95 -11.39 -3.86
N ILE A 84 -16.41 -12.01 -2.81
CA ILE A 84 -16.43 -11.49 -1.44
C ILE A 84 -15.75 -10.12 -1.39
N CYS A 85 -14.55 -10.01 -1.95
CA CYS A 85 -13.83 -8.74 -2.01
C CYS A 85 -14.63 -7.66 -2.75
N THR A 86 -15.34 -8.04 -3.82
CA THR A 86 -16.21 -7.13 -4.58
C THR A 86 -17.40 -6.64 -3.75
N GLN A 87 -18.00 -7.48 -2.91
CA GLN A 87 -19.07 -7.01 -2.01
C GLN A 87 -18.51 -6.10 -0.91
N GLN A 88 -17.37 -6.46 -0.30
CA GLN A 88 -16.75 -5.62 0.72
C GLN A 88 -16.35 -4.24 0.17
N LEU A 89 -15.89 -4.15 -1.07
CA LEU A 89 -15.51 -2.88 -1.70
C LEU A 89 -16.68 -1.92 -1.95
N LYS A 90 -17.93 -2.41 -1.95
CA LYS A 90 -19.14 -1.58 -2.07
C LYS A 90 -19.58 -0.97 -0.74
N ARG A 91 -19.02 -1.43 0.38
CA ARG A 91 -19.33 -0.89 1.70
C ARG A 91 -18.77 0.51 1.85
N GLU A 92 -19.61 1.43 2.31
CA GLU A 92 -19.22 2.82 2.61
C GLU A 92 -18.41 2.91 3.91
N ASP A 93 -18.67 2.00 4.86
CA ASP A 93 -18.01 1.93 6.16
C ASP A 93 -16.64 1.23 6.12
N LEU A 94 -16.19 0.77 4.95
CA LEU A 94 -14.95 0.01 4.81
C LEU A 94 -13.74 0.87 5.20
N THR A 95 -12.98 0.45 6.23
CA THR A 95 -11.79 1.18 6.68
C THR A 95 -10.73 1.21 5.58
N GLU A 96 -9.90 2.24 5.55
CA GLU A 96 -8.82 2.36 4.56
C GLU A 96 -7.81 1.20 4.63
N ALA A 97 -7.57 0.64 5.82
CA ALA A 97 -6.75 -0.55 5.99
C ALA A 97 -7.41 -1.78 5.35
N ASN A 98 -8.71 -1.99 5.60
CA ASN A 98 -9.46 -3.07 4.99
C ASN A 98 -9.61 -2.91 3.48
N ARG A 99 -9.85 -1.69 2.98
CA ARG A 99 -9.90 -1.38 1.55
C ARG A 99 -8.63 -1.83 0.83
N LYS A 100 -7.46 -1.47 1.38
CA LYS A 100 -6.16 -1.91 0.84
C LYS A 100 -6.00 -3.42 0.89
N TYR A 101 -6.37 -4.03 2.01
CA TYR A 101 -6.30 -5.49 2.18
C TYR A 101 -7.14 -6.23 1.15
N VAL A 102 -8.43 -5.89 1.00
CA VAL A 102 -9.34 -6.60 0.10
C VAL A 102 -9.00 -6.35 -1.38
N ILE A 103 -8.47 -5.18 -1.77
CA ILE A 103 -7.97 -4.97 -3.14
C ILE A 103 -6.79 -5.90 -3.42
N GLY A 104 -5.86 -6.02 -2.47
CA GLY A 104 -4.71 -6.91 -2.59
C GLY A 104 -5.10 -8.39 -2.73
N LYS A 105 -6.06 -8.85 -1.92
CA LYS A 105 -6.60 -10.22 -1.98
C LYS A 105 -7.40 -10.47 -3.26
N LYS A 106 -8.21 -9.49 -3.70
CA LYS A 106 -8.91 -9.56 -4.99
C LYS A 106 -7.93 -9.72 -6.15
N TYR A 107 -6.81 -8.99 -6.12
CA TYR A 107 -5.79 -9.10 -7.15
C TYR A 107 -5.16 -10.50 -7.22
N ASP A 108 -4.79 -11.11 -6.08
CA ASP A 108 -4.26 -12.47 -6.06
C ASP A 108 -5.28 -13.49 -6.59
N ALA A 109 -6.55 -13.36 -6.21
CA ALA A 109 -7.62 -14.22 -6.69
C ALA A 109 -7.86 -14.09 -8.21
N VAL A 110 -8.01 -12.86 -8.73
CA VAL A 110 -8.20 -12.61 -10.17
C VAL A 110 -7.00 -13.09 -10.98
N LYS A 111 -5.79 -12.87 -10.47
CA LYS A 111 -4.56 -13.37 -11.10
C LYS A 111 -4.57 -14.90 -11.23
N ALA A 112 -4.98 -15.62 -10.19
CA ALA A 112 -5.09 -17.08 -10.21
C ALA A 112 -6.19 -17.56 -11.18
N ILE A 113 -7.35 -16.90 -11.19
CA ILE A 113 -8.44 -17.19 -12.15
C ILE A 113 -7.96 -16.99 -13.59
N THR A 114 -7.29 -15.87 -13.90
CA THR A 114 -6.77 -15.60 -15.25
C THR A 114 -5.72 -16.61 -15.68
N ALA A 115 -4.84 -17.04 -14.76
CA ALA A 115 -3.84 -18.08 -15.04
C ALA A 115 -4.50 -19.42 -15.39
N ARG A 116 -5.52 -19.82 -14.64
CA ARG A 116 -6.31 -21.04 -14.89
C ARG A 116 -6.98 -21.02 -16.26
N ILE A 117 -7.70 -19.94 -16.59
CA ILE A 117 -8.36 -19.77 -17.90
C ILE A 117 -7.34 -19.84 -19.05
N SER A 118 -6.16 -19.24 -18.86
CA SER A 118 -5.09 -19.25 -19.86
C SER A 118 -4.53 -20.66 -20.08
N SER A 119 -4.41 -21.48 -19.02
CA SER A 119 -3.96 -22.87 -19.14
C SER A 119 -5.00 -23.76 -19.84
N GLU A 120 -6.29 -23.59 -19.54
CA GLU A 120 -7.37 -24.38 -20.15
C GLU A 120 -7.47 -24.12 -21.66
N ASN A 121 -7.43 -22.85 -22.08
CA ASN A 121 -7.46 -22.46 -23.50
C ASN A 121 -6.25 -22.96 -24.30
N SER A 122 -5.12 -23.24 -23.64
CA SER A 122 -3.92 -23.76 -24.30
C SER A 122 -4.03 -25.26 -24.61
N THR A 123 -4.92 -25.99 -23.93
CA THR A 123 -5.09 -27.45 -24.09
C THR A 123 -6.15 -27.83 -25.14
N THR A 124 -7.08 -26.91 -25.46
CA THR A 124 -8.19 -27.15 -26.40
C THR A 124 -7.92 -26.66 -27.84
N GLY A 125 -6.81 -25.98 -28.10
CA GLY A 125 -6.46 -25.41 -29.40
C GLY A 125 -5.47 -26.23 -30.23
N LYS A 126 -5.86 -27.42 -30.72
CA LYS A 126 -5.22 -28.03 -31.91
C LYS A 126 -6.04 -27.69 -33.15
N GLY A 127 -5.69 -26.59 -33.83
CA GLY A 127 -6.21 -26.29 -35.17
C GLY A 127 -5.91 -24.86 -35.62
N GLY A 128 -5.08 -24.72 -36.68
CA GLY A 128 -5.18 -23.61 -37.63
C GLY A 128 -4.28 -22.37 -37.43
N HIS A 129 -3.09 -22.43 -38.03
CA HIS A 129 -2.22 -21.40 -38.61
C HIS A 129 -2.40 -19.87 -38.38
N THR A 130 -1.24 -19.27 -38.01
CA THR A 130 -0.59 -18.03 -38.50
C THR A 130 -1.26 -16.66 -38.37
N TYR A 131 -0.92 -15.94 -37.29
CA TYR A 131 -0.12 -14.70 -37.35
C TYR A 131 0.49 -14.43 -35.97
N ARG A 132 1.81 -14.31 -35.92
CA ARG A 132 2.59 -14.04 -34.70
C ARG A 132 3.12 -12.62 -34.80
N ILE A 133 2.56 -11.71 -33.98
CA ILE A 133 3.01 -10.39 -33.48
C ILE A 133 1.69 -9.81 -32.86
N GLU A 134 1.53 -9.50 -31.57
CA GLU A 134 2.29 -8.58 -30.71
C GLU A 134 2.36 -9.06 -29.24
N LYS A 135 3.42 -8.64 -28.55
CA LYS A 135 3.73 -8.79 -27.11
C LYS A 135 2.59 -9.40 -26.26
N LYS A 136 2.76 -10.65 -25.78
CA LYS A 136 1.96 -11.21 -24.68
C LYS A 136 2.06 -10.25 -23.49
N ILE A 137 1.07 -9.38 -23.32
CA ILE A 137 0.94 -8.56 -22.12
C ILE A 137 0.86 -9.57 -20.97
N PRO A 138 1.79 -9.53 -19.99
CA PRO A 138 1.75 -10.48 -18.89
C PRO A 138 0.38 -10.39 -18.22
N CYS A 139 -0.28 -11.53 -17.97
CA CYS A 139 -1.62 -11.57 -17.36
C CYS A 139 -1.72 -10.72 -16.07
N ARG A 140 -0.60 -10.53 -15.37
CA ARG A 140 -0.44 -9.57 -14.25
C ARG A 140 -0.99 -8.17 -14.55
N HIS A 141 -0.69 -7.62 -15.73
CA HIS A 141 -1.05 -6.26 -16.10
C HIS A 141 -2.55 -6.12 -16.39
N ILE A 142 -3.17 -7.13 -17.00
CA ILE A 142 -4.60 -7.10 -17.33
C ILE A 142 -5.43 -7.10 -16.04
N SER A 143 -5.14 -8.03 -15.11
CA SER A 143 -5.84 -8.12 -13.82
C SER A 143 -5.67 -6.84 -12.99
N ALA A 144 -4.47 -6.25 -12.96
CA ALA A 144 -4.22 -5.01 -12.21
C ALA A 144 -4.99 -3.82 -12.79
N THR A 145 -5.00 -3.67 -14.12
CA THR A 145 -5.71 -2.59 -14.80
C THR A 145 -7.22 -2.69 -14.64
N GLN A 146 -7.78 -3.90 -14.73
CA GLN A 146 -9.21 -4.12 -14.52
C GLN A 146 -9.62 -3.72 -13.09
N ILE A 147 -8.92 -4.24 -12.08
CA ILE A 147 -9.23 -3.93 -10.67
C ILE A 147 -9.02 -2.45 -10.38
N ALA A 148 -7.98 -1.84 -10.96
CA ALA A 148 -7.71 -0.42 -10.83
C ALA A 148 -8.89 0.43 -11.34
N SER A 149 -9.44 0.09 -12.50
CA SER A 149 -10.62 0.74 -13.06
C SER A 149 -11.87 0.53 -12.19
N GLU A 150 -12.12 -0.69 -11.72
CA GLU A 150 -13.27 -1.00 -10.86
C GLU A 150 -13.23 -0.27 -9.51
N CYS A 151 -12.02 -0.06 -8.96
CA CYS A 151 -11.83 0.52 -7.64
C CYS A 151 -11.43 2.01 -7.69
N ASN A 152 -11.49 2.65 -8.85
CA ASN A 152 -11.04 4.04 -9.08
C ASN A 152 -9.64 4.31 -8.51
N THR A 153 -8.70 3.41 -8.76
CA THR A 153 -7.31 3.51 -8.29
C THR A 153 -6.32 3.30 -9.44
N SER A 154 -5.02 3.40 -9.16
CA SER A 154 -3.98 3.14 -10.16
C SER A 154 -3.55 1.67 -10.14
N PRO A 155 -3.13 1.09 -11.28
CA PRO A 155 -2.54 -0.27 -11.30
C PRO A 155 -1.33 -0.39 -10.37
N ALA A 156 -0.52 0.68 -10.24
CA ALA A 156 0.60 0.74 -9.30
C ALA A 156 0.14 0.59 -7.84
N SER A 157 -0.99 1.20 -7.46
CA SER A 157 -1.60 1.05 -6.14
C SER A 157 -2.08 -0.38 -5.91
N VAL A 158 -2.67 -1.03 -6.91
CA VAL A 158 -3.10 -2.44 -6.81
C VAL A 158 -1.91 -3.35 -6.48
N TYR A 159 -0.77 -3.17 -7.14
CA TYR A 159 0.44 -3.92 -6.82
C TYR A 159 0.94 -3.68 -5.39
N LYS A 160 0.97 -2.41 -4.94
CA LYS A 160 1.32 -2.09 -3.54
C LYS A 160 0.35 -2.73 -2.55
N TYR A 161 -0.94 -2.75 -2.87
CA TYR A 161 -1.95 -3.35 -2.02
C TYR A 161 -1.87 -4.87 -1.96
N ASN A 162 -1.39 -5.51 -3.04
CA ASN A 162 -1.06 -6.94 -3.03
C ASN A 162 0.10 -7.27 -2.07
N GLU A 163 1.17 -6.48 -2.09
CA GLU A 163 2.26 -6.64 -1.12
C GLU A 163 1.80 -6.37 0.31
N TYR A 164 0.96 -5.34 0.49
CA TYR A 164 0.34 -5.02 1.77
C TYR A 164 -0.50 -6.17 2.33
N SER A 165 -1.36 -6.79 1.51
CA SER A 165 -2.23 -7.87 1.99
C SER A 165 -1.42 -9.10 2.41
N ARG A 166 -0.38 -9.45 1.65
CA ARG A 166 0.54 -10.55 1.99
C ARG A 166 1.33 -10.26 3.27
N ALA A 167 1.80 -9.02 3.43
CA ALA A 167 2.48 -8.60 4.65
C ALA A 167 1.55 -8.70 5.87
N LEU A 168 0.28 -8.31 5.74
CA LEU A 168 -0.72 -8.46 6.81
C LEU A 168 -1.03 -9.92 7.11
N ASP A 169 -1.14 -10.79 6.11
CA ASP A 169 -1.35 -12.23 6.31
C ASP A 169 -0.18 -12.83 7.13
N ASN A 170 1.07 -12.49 6.78
CA ASN A 170 2.27 -12.92 7.54
C ASN A 170 2.31 -12.37 8.98
N ILE A 171 1.83 -11.15 9.21
CA ILE A 171 1.71 -10.58 10.56
C ILE A 171 0.58 -11.28 11.31
N CYS A 172 -0.51 -11.64 10.65
CA CYS A 172 -1.66 -12.30 11.24
C CYS A 172 -1.29 -13.69 11.78
N GLU A 173 -0.49 -14.45 11.04
CA GLU A 173 0.05 -15.75 11.46
C GLU A 173 0.87 -15.66 12.76
N LYS A 174 1.57 -14.53 12.96
CA LYS A 174 2.44 -14.30 14.13
C LYS A 174 1.66 -13.66 15.28
N THR A 175 0.96 -12.57 15.02
CA THR A 175 0.32 -11.72 16.03
C THR A 175 -1.04 -11.22 15.51
N PRO A 176 -2.10 -12.04 15.60
CA PRO A 176 -3.41 -11.71 15.03
C PRO A 176 -4.05 -10.46 15.67
N GLN A 177 -3.82 -10.26 16.98
CA GLN A 177 -4.33 -9.09 17.73
C GLN A 177 -3.80 -7.77 17.15
N MET A 178 -2.56 -7.76 16.63
CA MET A 178 -1.97 -6.58 16.01
C MET A 178 -2.68 -6.24 14.70
N VAL A 179 -2.99 -7.25 13.89
CA VAL A 179 -3.72 -7.07 12.61
C VAL A 179 -5.13 -6.56 12.85
N GLU A 180 -5.82 -7.04 13.88
CA GLU A 180 -7.15 -6.54 14.25
C GLU A 180 -7.14 -5.04 14.56
N ARG A 181 -6.13 -4.56 15.31
CA ARG A 181 -5.95 -3.12 15.56
C ARG A 181 -5.63 -2.30 14.31
N ILE A 182 -4.82 -2.85 13.40
CA ILE A 182 -4.52 -2.19 12.13
C ILE A 182 -5.78 -2.08 11.27
N ARG A 183 -6.53 -3.18 11.13
CA ARG A 183 -7.74 -3.27 10.27
C ARG A 183 -8.91 -2.46 10.81
N SER A 184 -9.06 -2.37 12.13
CA SER A 184 -10.04 -1.48 12.79
C SER A 184 -9.64 0.00 12.76
N GLY A 185 -8.44 0.34 12.28
CA GLY A 185 -7.94 1.71 12.23
C GLY A 185 -7.44 2.26 13.58
N LYS A 186 -7.52 1.48 14.66
CA LYS A 186 -7.00 1.82 16.00
C LYS A 186 -5.48 1.87 16.08
N LEU A 187 -4.79 1.34 15.07
CA LEU A 187 -3.34 1.42 14.93
C LEU A 187 -2.99 1.83 13.50
N ARG A 188 -2.45 3.04 13.36
CA ARG A 188 -2.03 3.61 12.07
C ARG A 188 -0.55 3.32 11.86
N ILE A 189 -0.26 2.61 10.77
CA ILE A 189 1.12 2.26 10.38
C ILE A 189 1.29 2.58 8.90
N SER A 190 2.46 3.12 8.53
CA SER A 190 2.80 3.34 7.12
C SER A 190 2.92 2.00 6.37
N HIS A 191 2.69 2.04 5.06
CA HIS A 191 2.79 0.84 4.21
C HIS A 191 4.18 0.20 4.28
N ALA A 192 5.25 1.01 4.19
CA ALA A 192 6.63 0.52 4.29
C ALA A 192 6.91 -0.16 5.63
N ASN A 193 6.44 0.43 6.73
CA ASN A 193 6.59 -0.13 8.06
C ASN A 193 5.86 -1.48 8.19
N ILE A 194 4.67 -1.65 7.60
CA ILE A 194 3.96 -2.93 7.59
C ILE A 194 4.76 -4.03 6.87
N ILE A 195 5.39 -3.69 5.74
CA ILE A 195 6.26 -4.63 5.03
C ILE A 195 7.43 -5.05 5.93
N GLU A 196 8.10 -4.10 6.59
CA GLU A 196 9.21 -4.45 7.49
C GLU A 196 8.76 -5.28 8.71
N LEU A 197 7.63 -4.93 9.32
CA LEU A 197 7.04 -5.69 10.43
C LEU A 197 6.75 -7.14 10.04
N SER A 198 6.29 -7.38 8.81
CA SER A 198 6.00 -8.73 8.34
C SER A 198 7.23 -9.64 8.28
N ARG A 199 8.43 -9.05 8.15
CA ARG A 199 9.71 -9.77 8.11
C ARG A 199 10.25 -10.13 9.49
N LEU A 200 9.77 -9.45 10.54
CA LEU A 200 10.28 -9.67 11.90
C LEU A 200 9.90 -11.04 12.46
N PRO A 201 10.73 -11.63 13.33
CA PRO A 201 10.36 -12.82 14.10
C PRO A 201 9.16 -12.57 15.01
N HIS A 202 8.41 -13.62 15.33
CA HIS A 202 7.24 -13.54 16.22
C HIS A 202 7.55 -12.86 17.56
N TYR A 203 8.70 -13.20 18.18
CA TYR A 203 9.10 -12.65 19.47
C TYR A 203 9.26 -11.12 19.45
N GLU A 204 9.95 -10.58 18.44
CA GLU A 204 10.18 -9.13 18.32
C GLU A 204 8.88 -8.38 18.02
N LEU A 205 8.06 -8.95 17.14
CA LEU A 205 6.77 -8.39 16.78
C LEU A 205 5.83 -8.34 18.00
N LYS A 206 5.82 -9.40 18.81
CA LYS A 206 5.04 -9.46 20.06
C LYS A 206 5.55 -8.45 21.09
N LYS A 207 6.86 -8.36 21.31
CA LYS A 207 7.45 -7.37 22.22
C LYS A 207 7.09 -5.94 21.82
N LEU A 208 7.15 -5.63 20.52
CA LEU A 208 6.73 -4.34 19.99
C LEU A 208 5.23 -4.10 20.24
N TYR A 209 4.40 -5.11 20.01
CA TYR A 209 2.96 -5.04 20.28
C TYR A 209 2.65 -4.75 21.75
N ASP A 210 3.28 -5.47 22.68
CA ASP A 210 3.08 -5.28 24.12
C ASP A 210 3.51 -3.87 24.55
N TYR A 211 4.62 -3.35 24.02
CA TYR A 211 5.06 -1.97 24.24
C TYR A 211 4.05 -0.95 23.73
N MET A 212 3.50 -1.15 22.52
CA MET A 212 2.50 -0.26 21.94
C MET A 212 1.23 -0.21 22.80
N ILE A 213 0.82 -1.34 23.38
CA ILE A 213 -0.33 -1.41 24.28
C ILE A 213 -0.03 -0.70 25.60
N GLU A 214 1.14 -0.93 26.21
CA GLU A 214 1.52 -0.28 27.47
C GLU A 214 1.57 1.25 27.35
N LYS A 215 2.11 1.77 26.24
CA LYS A 215 2.25 3.21 26.00
C LYS A 215 1.03 3.86 25.33
N GLY A 216 0.01 3.09 24.97
CA GLY A 216 -1.19 3.60 24.29
C GLY A 216 -0.88 4.21 22.93
N ILE A 217 0.05 3.62 22.16
CA ILE A 217 0.47 4.18 20.87
C ILE A 217 -0.58 3.87 19.79
N GLU A 218 -1.17 4.93 19.24
CA GLU A 218 -2.14 4.82 18.14
C GLU A 218 -1.50 4.95 16.75
N HIS A 219 -0.31 5.55 16.66
CA HIS A 219 0.42 5.73 15.40
C HIS A 219 1.86 5.26 15.55
N LEU A 220 2.22 4.23 14.79
CA LEU A 220 3.57 3.66 14.81
C LEU A 220 4.44 4.33 13.75
N SER A 221 5.30 5.24 14.20
CA SER A 221 6.27 5.90 13.33
C SER A 221 7.56 5.08 13.19
N TYR A 222 8.34 5.37 12.13
CA TYR A 222 9.63 4.72 11.90
C TYR A 222 10.63 4.87 13.08
N PRO A 223 10.74 6.05 13.74
CA PRO A 223 11.60 6.20 14.92
C PRO A 223 11.17 5.31 16.10
N ASP A 224 9.86 5.09 16.29
CA ASP A 224 9.35 4.24 17.36
C ASP A 224 9.71 2.78 17.10
N MET A 225 9.55 2.31 15.86
CA MET A 225 10.03 0.97 15.46
C MET A 225 11.54 0.83 15.68
N LYS A 226 12.32 1.83 15.28
CA LYS A 226 13.78 1.79 15.43
C LYS A 226 14.23 1.78 16.90
N ARG A 227 13.57 2.54 17.76
CA ARG A 227 13.84 2.61 19.20
C ARG A 227 13.58 1.26 19.89
N GLU A 228 12.41 0.68 19.64
CA GLU A 228 11.98 -0.54 20.33
C GLU A 228 12.62 -1.82 19.80
N LEU A 229 12.80 -1.91 18.47
CA LEU A 229 13.41 -3.07 17.83
C LEU A 229 14.94 -3.05 17.90
N GLN A 230 15.55 -2.06 18.58
CA GLN A 230 17.00 -1.85 18.63
C GLN A 230 17.65 -2.02 17.25
N TRP A 231 17.05 -1.47 16.18
CA TRP A 231 17.43 -1.71 14.78
C TRP A 231 18.85 -1.19 14.39
N ARG A 232 19.71 -0.94 15.36
CA ARG A 232 21.17 -1.06 15.28
C ARG A 232 21.72 -1.63 16.61
N LYS A 233 22.03 -2.92 16.63
CA LYS A 233 23.37 -3.37 17.06
C LYS A 233 24.27 -3.52 15.83
N VAL A 234 24.31 -2.49 14.99
CA VAL A 234 25.48 -2.25 14.13
C VAL A 234 26.25 -1.19 14.87
N VAL A 235 27.39 -1.61 15.43
CA VAL A 235 28.44 -0.83 16.09
C VAL A 235 28.14 0.66 16.07
N ALA A 236 27.69 1.19 17.21
CA ALA A 236 27.80 2.62 17.42
C ALA A 236 29.26 2.99 17.13
N PRO A 237 29.56 3.97 16.26
CA PRO A 237 30.88 4.55 16.27
C PRO A 237 31.13 4.96 17.71
N THR A 238 32.25 4.51 18.25
CA THR A 238 32.71 4.76 19.61
C THR A 238 32.33 6.16 20.02
N GLN A 239 31.61 6.29 21.14
CA GLN A 239 31.21 7.57 21.69
C GLN A 239 32.47 8.42 21.87
N LYS A 240 32.69 9.40 20.99
CA LYS A 240 33.43 10.58 21.42
C LYS A 240 32.56 11.23 22.48
N GLU A 241 33.13 11.41 23.66
CA GLU A 241 32.50 11.99 24.83
C GLU A 241 31.69 13.24 24.43
N LYS A 242 30.39 13.19 24.69
CA LYS A 242 29.52 14.35 24.53
C LYS A 242 29.82 15.30 25.68
N ILE A 243 30.51 16.39 25.38
CA ILE A 243 30.41 17.63 26.16
C ILE A 243 28.93 17.99 26.21
N ALA A 244 28.42 18.25 27.41
CA ALA A 244 27.01 18.52 27.65
C ALA A 244 26.58 19.81 26.92
N GLU A 245 25.84 19.68 25.83
CA GLU A 245 25.16 20.81 25.20
C GLU A 245 23.83 21.12 25.91
N PRO A 246 23.54 22.41 26.18
CA PRO A 246 22.27 22.82 26.76
C PRO A 246 21.14 22.69 25.73
N LYS A 247 19.91 22.49 26.24
CA LYS A 247 18.67 22.26 25.47
C LYS A 247 18.52 23.25 24.29
N PRO A 248 17.96 22.82 23.14
CA PRO A 248 17.82 23.69 21.98
C PRO A 248 16.77 24.76 22.27
N VAL A 249 17.23 26.01 22.38
CA VAL A 249 16.38 27.20 22.40
C VAL A 249 15.90 27.44 20.98
N ILE A 250 14.58 27.40 20.78
CA ILE A 250 13.92 27.60 19.50
C ILE A 250 14.26 29.00 18.95
N LYS A 251 14.70 29.04 17.68
CA LYS A 251 15.06 30.22 16.86
C LYS A 251 16.18 31.11 17.42
N GLN A 252 17.43 30.70 17.22
CA GLN A 252 18.51 31.67 17.03
C GLN A 252 18.61 31.99 15.54
N MET A 253 18.58 33.28 15.18
CA MET A 253 18.96 33.70 13.83
C MET A 253 20.38 33.18 13.56
N PRO A 254 20.66 32.59 12.38
CA PRO A 254 22.02 32.23 12.03
C PRO A 254 22.90 33.48 12.20
N LYS A 255 24.06 33.32 12.84
CA LYS A 255 25.05 34.40 12.88
C LYS A 255 25.34 34.79 11.43
N PHE A 256 25.33 36.09 11.16
CA PHE A 256 25.64 36.62 9.83
C PHE A 256 27.00 36.08 9.40
N ASP A 257 27.00 35.27 8.35
CA ASP A 257 28.18 34.73 7.73
C ASP A 257 28.49 35.60 6.50
N PRO A 258 29.54 36.44 6.55
CA PRO A 258 29.90 37.31 5.43
C PRO A 258 30.25 36.52 4.17
N ASP A 259 30.62 35.24 4.31
CA ASP A 259 31.05 34.38 3.22
C ASP A 259 29.92 33.48 2.69
N ALA A 260 28.69 33.60 3.23
CA ALA A 260 27.58 32.72 2.87
C ALA A 260 27.23 32.79 1.37
N GLU A 261 27.15 33.99 0.80
CA GLU A 261 26.83 34.18 -0.62
C GLU A 261 28.00 33.76 -1.54
N LEU A 262 29.24 34.00 -1.10
CA LEU A 262 30.45 33.55 -1.81
C LEU A 262 30.52 32.01 -1.85
N SER A 263 30.23 31.37 -0.72
CA SER A 263 30.21 29.92 -0.57
C SER A 263 29.08 29.28 -1.38
N SER A 264 27.88 29.89 -1.37
CA SER A 264 26.72 29.45 -2.16
C SER A 264 27.03 29.44 -3.67
N LEU A 265 27.65 30.50 -4.18
CA LEU A 265 28.04 30.58 -5.59
C LEU A 265 29.17 29.59 -5.92
N SER A 266 30.20 29.50 -5.08
CA SER A 266 31.33 28.57 -5.27
C SER A 266 30.87 27.11 -5.38
N LEU A 267 29.91 26.70 -4.56
CA LEU A 267 29.38 25.33 -4.55
C LEU A 267 28.51 25.01 -5.79
N THR A 268 27.94 26.01 -6.46
CA THR A 268 27.03 25.79 -7.60
C THR A 268 27.73 25.84 -8.95
N ILE A 269 28.83 26.59 -9.09
CA ILE A 269 29.63 26.71 -10.33
C ILE A 269 30.00 25.35 -10.97
N PRO A 270 30.47 24.32 -10.22
CA PRO A 270 30.82 23.03 -10.84
C PRO A 270 29.67 22.40 -11.63
N SER A 271 28.43 22.59 -11.20
CA SER A 271 27.25 22.06 -11.91
C SER A 271 27.00 22.73 -13.26
N TRP A 272 27.31 24.03 -13.36
CA TRP A 272 27.24 24.78 -14.63
C TRP A 272 28.34 24.35 -15.58
N CYS A 273 29.56 24.17 -15.08
CA CYS A 273 30.69 23.64 -15.84
C CYS A 273 30.35 22.26 -16.45
N SER A 274 29.89 21.31 -15.62
CA SER A 274 29.48 19.98 -16.11
C SER A 274 28.34 20.04 -17.13
N SER A 275 27.40 20.99 -16.98
CA SER A 275 26.30 21.17 -17.93
C SER A 275 26.80 21.66 -19.30
N ILE A 276 27.77 22.57 -19.32
CA ILE A 276 28.40 23.08 -20.55
C ILE A 276 29.23 21.99 -21.21
N GLU A 277 30.07 21.27 -20.45
CA GLU A 277 30.88 20.16 -20.94
C GLU A 277 30.04 19.05 -21.57
N ARG A 278 28.89 18.71 -20.95
CA ARG A 278 27.95 17.74 -21.52
C ARG A 278 27.45 18.18 -22.89
N VAL A 279 27.08 19.45 -23.05
CA VAL A 279 26.61 19.98 -24.34
C VAL A 279 27.73 19.95 -25.38
N MET A 280 28.96 20.27 -24.99
CA MET A 280 30.14 20.19 -25.87
C MET A 280 30.40 18.77 -26.36
N ASN A 281 30.28 17.77 -25.48
CA ASN A 281 30.61 16.37 -25.80
C ASN A 281 29.50 15.63 -26.57
N VAL A 282 28.24 16.00 -26.35
CA VAL A 282 27.08 15.28 -26.91
C VAL A 282 26.56 15.92 -28.21
N THR A 283 26.78 17.21 -28.43
CA THR A 283 26.13 17.95 -29.53
C THR A 283 26.98 17.97 -30.79
N ASP A 284 26.40 17.56 -31.92
CA ASP A 284 26.96 17.82 -33.24
C ASP A 284 26.68 19.29 -33.64
N PHE A 285 27.70 20.14 -33.47
CA PHE A 285 27.62 21.56 -33.82
C PHE A 285 27.59 21.83 -35.33
N GLN A 286 27.84 20.85 -36.20
CA GLN A 286 27.69 21.04 -37.65
C GLN A 286 26.22 20.88 -38.06
N ARG A 287 25.52 19.90 -37.49
CA ARG A 287 24.12 19.58 -37.82
C ARG A 287 23.06 20.40 -37.06
N SER A 288 23.44 21.14 -36.01
CA SER A 288 22.51 21.93 -35.21
C SER A 288 22.01 23.22 -35.91
N SER A 289 20.82 23.67 -35.52
CA SER A 289 20.15 24.83 -36.13
C SER A 289 20.90 26.14 -35.88
N LYS A 290 20.89 27.04 -36.88
CA LYS A 290 21.51 28.38 -36.78
C LYS A 290 20.93 29.20 -35.62
N GLU A 291 19.62 29.09 -35.40
CA GLU A 291 18.91 29.78 -34.32
C GLU A 291 19.33 29.28 -32.93
N GLY A 292 19.48 27.95 -32.76
CA GLY A 292 19.95 27.37 -31.50
C GLY A 292 21.37 27.82 -31.13
N LYS A 293 22.27 27.84 -32.13
CA LYS A 293 23.65 28.35 -31.95
C LYS A 293 23.67 29.83 -31.57
N LYS A 294 22.84 30.66 -32.22
CA LYS A 294 22.74 32.10 -31.94
C LYS A 294 22.26 32.35 -30.51
N ARG A 295 21.22 31.63 -30.05
CA ARG A 295 20.70 31.73 -28.68
C ARG A 295 21.73 31.32 -27.65
N LEU A 296 22.40 30.18 -27.86
CA LEU A 296 23.46 29.72 -26.95
C LEU A 296 24.61 30.73 -26.86
N LYS A 297 25.04 31.28 -28.00
CA LYS A 297 26.09 32.31 -28.05
C LYS A 297 25.72 33.55 -27.24
N ILE A 298 24.49 34.05 -27.36
CA ILE A 298 24.03 35.21 -26.58
C ILE A 298 24.09 34.92 -25.06
N GLN A 299 23.60 33.76 -24.63
CA GLN A 299 23.60 33.42 -23.20
C GLN A 299 25.02 33.22 -22.65
N LEU A 300 25.93 32.62 -23.42
CA LEU A 300 27.33 32.50 -23.03
C LEU A 300 28.04 33.86 -22.95
N SER A 301 27.77 34.78 -23.87
CA SER A 301 28.30 36.15 -23.78
C SER A 301 27.80 36.90 -22.54
N ASN A 302 26.53 36.72 -22.17
CA ASN A 302 25.99 37.29 -20.94
C ASN A 302 26.68 36.69 -19.70
N LEU A 303 26.86 35.37 -19.66
CA LEU A 303 27.54 34.68 -18.56
C LEU A 303 28.99 35.18 -18.41
N MET A 304 29.73 35.28 -19.52
CA MET A 304 31.10 35.80 -19.51
C MET A 304 31.16 37.23 -18.96
N THR A 305 30.23 38.10 -19.38
CA THR A 305 30.15 39.48 -18.87
C THR A 305 29.93 39.54 -17.35
N VAL A 306 29.12 38.64 -16.80
CA VAL A 306 28.86 38.58 -15.36
C VAL A 306 30.08 38.02 -14.61
N ILE A 307 30.74 37.02 -15.18
CA ILE A 307 32.00 36.47 -14.66
C ILE A 307 33.07 37.56 -14.60
N ASP A 308 33.28 38.32 -15.68
CA ASP A 308 34.26 39.41 -15.71
C ASP A 308 33.97 40.49 -14.66
N LYS A 309 32.69 40.80 -14.42
CA LYS A 309 32.28 41.76 -13.37
C LYS A 309 32.61 41.26 -11.98
N ILE A 310 32.26 40.01 -11.65
CA ILE A 310 32.52 39.46 -10.31
C ILE A 310 34.02 39.24 -10.09
N THR A 311 34.77 38.83 -11.12
CA THR A 311 36.23 38.71 -11.04
C THR A 311 36.90 40.05 -10.75
N LYS A 312 36.48 41.14 -11.42
CA LYS A 312 36.99 42.48 -11.10
C LYS A 312 36.68 42.91 -9.67
N ILE A 313 35.46 42.64 -9.19
CA ILE A 313 35.09 42.92 -7.80
C ILE A 313 35.96 42.13 -6.82
N LEU A 314 36.32 40.89 -7.15
CA LEU A 314 37.20 40.04 -6.34
C LEU A 314 38.69 40.45 -6.43
N GLU A 315 39.12 41.08 -7.52
CA GLU A 315 40.48 41.62 -7.69
C GLU A 315 40.66 42.99 -7.01
N GLU A 316 39.58 43.77 -6.87
CA GLU A 316 39.55 45.09 -6.22
C GLU A 316 39.30 45.03 -4.69
N ALA A 317 38.91 43.87 -4.16
CA ALA A 317 38.64 43.62 -2.73
C ALA A 317 39.85 43.05 -1.99
#